data_AF-A0A536XRX4-F1
#
_entry.id   AF-A0A536XRX4-F1
#
_cell.length_a   1.000
_cell.length_b   1.000
_cell.length_c   1.000
_cell.angle_alpha   90.00
_cell.angle_beta   90.00
_cell.angle_gamma   90.00
#
_symmetry.space_group_name_H-M   'P 1'
#
loop_
_entity.id
_entity.type
_entity.pdbx_description
1 polymer ?
#
loop_
_entity_poly.entity_id
_entity_poly.type
_entity_poly.pdbx_seq_one_letter_code
_entity_poly.pdbx_strand_id
1 'polypeptide(L)'
;MAIRSPKWFVLAALVVAAPDAPGVFELWDDDELMYVGETRGERPSLRKELVHELLERDSPATHFSWEITFDPASRSRELLAEYLLEHRHPPRRNAGD
;
A
#
# COMPACT_ATOMS: atom_id res chain seq x y z
N MET A 1 15.40 7.80 -5.60
CA MET A 1 15.55 6.35 -5.84
C MET A 1 14.42 5.67 -5.07
N ALA A 2 13.55 4.94 -5.76
CA ALA A 2 12.46 4.20 -5.15
C ALA A 2 12.85 2.72 -5.10
N ILE A 3 12.53 2.04 -4.00
CA ILE A 3 12.75 0.60 -3.85
C ILE A 3 11.37 -0.03 -3.75
N ARG A 4 10.98 -0.78 -4.79
CA ARG A 4 9.71 -1.49 -4.85
C ARG A 4 9.90 -2.96 -4.48
N SER A 5 9.02 -3.48 -3.64
CA SER A 5 8.97 -4.90 -3.33
C SER A 5 8.22 -5.69 -4.41
N PRO A 6 8.45 -7.01 -4.52
CA PRO A 6 7.48 -7.91 -5.13
C PRO A 6 6.11 -7.83 -4.42
N LYS A 7 5.08 -8.37 -5.06
CA LYS A 7 3.78 -8.68 -4.44
C LYS A 7 3.95 -9.92 -3.57
N TRP A 8 3.62 -9.80 -2.29
CA TRP A 8 3.77 -10.86 -1.28
C TRP A 8 2.42 -11.31 -0.78
N PHE A 9 2.28 -12.60 -0.44
CA PHE A 9 1.15 -13.06 0.37
C PHE A 9 1.15 -12.36 1.73
N VAL A 10 -0.06 -12.11 2.26
CA VAL A 10 -0.22 -11.61 3.62
C VAL A 10 0.17 -12.71 4.61
N LEU A 11 1.41 -12.64 5.09
CA LEU A 11 1.95 -13.44 6.17
C LEU A 11 2.48 -12.47 7.24
N ALA A 12 2.07 -12.65 8.49
CA ALA A 12 2.44 -11.73 9.57
C ALA A 12 3.94 -11.46 9.66
N ALA A 13 4.77 -12.48 9.43
CA ALA A 13 6.23 -12.33 9.40
C ALA A 13 6.72 -11.39 8.27
N LEU A 14 6.11 -11.45 7.09
CA LEU A 14 6.46 -10.58 5.96
C LEU A 14 5.98 -9.14 6.19
N VAL A 15 4.78 -8.98 6.77
CA VAL A 15 4.23 -7.67 7.12
C VAL A 15 5.12 -6.96 8.15
N VAL A 16 5.54 -7.66 9.21
CA VAL A 16 6.43 -7.12 10.24
C VAL A 16 7.84 -6.88 9.71
N ALA A 17 8.29 -7.63 8.70
CA ALA A 17 9.57 -7.42 8.03
C ALA A 17 9.59 -6.20 7.09
N ALA A 18 8.45 -5.54 6.85
CA ALA A 18 8.40 -4.35 6.01
C ALA A 18 9.36 -3.24 6.53
N PRO A 19 9.85 -2.36 5.64
CA PRO A 19 10.75 -1.28 6.02
C PRO A 19 10.15 -0.32 7.05
N ASP A 20 10.99 0.15 7.96
CA ASP A 20 10.66 1.30 8.82
C ASP A 20 11.10 2.59 8.12
N ALA A 21 10.39 2.92 7.04
CA ALA A 21 10.71 4.02 6.14
C ALA A 21 9.44 4.64 5.54
N PRO A 22 9.49 5.90 5.05
CA PRO A 22 8.39 6.49 4.29
C PRO A 22 8.17 5.75 2.96
N GLY A 23 6.92 5.68 2.54
CA GLY A 23 6.57 5.04 1.29
C GLY A 23 5.08 4.93 1.01
N VAL A 24 4.76 4.24 -0.07
CA VAL A 24 3.40 3.83 -0.43
C VAL A 24 3.27 2.32 -0.35
N PHE A 25 2.05 1.85 -0.17
CA PHE A 25 1.75 0.42 -0.18
C PHE A 25 0.48 0.14 -0.97
N GLU A 26 0.42 -1.05 -1.54
CA GLU A 26 -0.71 -1.55 -2.32
C GLU A 26 -1.24 -2.81 -1.64
N LEU A 27 -2.55 -2.90 -1.47
CA LEU A 27 -3.23 -4.08 -0.96
C LEU A 27 -4.07 -4.70 -2.07
N TRP A 28 -4.10 -6.03 -2.13
CA TRP A 28 -4.72 -6.76 -3.24
C TRP A 28 -5.63 -7.88 -2.73
N ASP A 29 -6.76 -8.07 -3.40
CA ASP A 29 -7.59 -9.27 -3.30
C ASP A 29 -7.34 -10.11 -4.55
N ASP A 30 -6.62 -11.22 -4.40
CA ASP A 30 -5.97 -11.93 -5.48
C ASP A 30 -5.25 -10.96 -6.43
N ASP A 31 -5.66 -10.84 -7.69
CA ASP A 31 -5.10 -9.92 -8.69
C ASP A 31 -5.77 -8.54 -8.78
N GLU A 32 -6.78 -8.27 -7.95
CA GLU A 32 -7.46 -6.98 -7.91
C GLU A 32 -6.84 -6.03 -6.89
N LEU A 33 -6.29 -4.90 -7.36
CA LEU A 33 -5.85 -3.83 -6.47
C LEU A 33 -7.06 -3.25 -5.73
N MET A 34 -7.09 -3.40 -4.41
CA MET A 34 -8.19 -2.90 -3.58
C MET A 34 -7.91 -1.54 -2.96
N TYR A 35 -6.63 -1.25 -2.68
CA TYR A 35 -6.23 -0.08 -1.92
C TYR A 35 -4.80 0.34 -2.24
N VAL A 36 -4.59 1.63 -2.45
CA VAL A 36 -3.29 2.30 -2.40
C VAL A 36 -3.27 3.18 -1.15
N GLY A 37 -2.31 2.93 -0.28
CA GLY A 37 -2.07 3.72 0.93
C GLY A 37 -0.69 4.39 0.90
N GLU A 38 -0.51 5.35 1.79
CA GLU A 38 0.72 6.11 1.93
C GLU A 38 1.07 6.29 3.41
N THR A 39 2.35 6.34 3.74
CA THR A 39 2.79 6.69 5.09
C THR A 39 2.55 8.17 5.35
N ARG A 40 2.02 8.52 6.53
CA ARG A 40 1.76 9.91 6.94
C ARG A 40 2.44 10.26 8.28
N GLY A 41 2.43 11.55 8.62
CA GLY A 41 2.89 12.07 9.91
C GLY A 41 4.40 12.33 10.03
N GLU A 42 4.86 12.69 11.23
CA GLU A 42 6.24 13.12 11.49
C GLU A 42 7.27 11.97 11.46
N ARG A 43 6.82 10.72 11.71
CA ARG A 43 7.66 9.52 11.70
C ARG A 43 7.02 8.44 10.83
N PRO A 44 7.00 8.65 9.50
CA PRO A 44 6.34 7.76 8.55
C PRO A 44 7.02 6.39 8.52
N SER A 45 6.21 5.33 8.51
CA SER A 45 6.71 3.96 8.58
C SER A 45 5.77 3.00 7.84
N LEU A 46 6.25 2.46 6.71
CA LEU A 46 5.54 1.43 5.96
C LEU A 46 5.16 0.24 6.84
N ARG A 47 6.06 -0.19 7.73
CA ARG A 47 5.78 -1.26 8.68
C ARG A 47 4.58 -0.94 9.56
N LYS A 48 4.50 0.25 10.14
CA LYS A 48 3.38 0.62 11.03
C LYS A 48 2.06 0.64 10.27
N GLU A 49 2.03 1.28 9.10
CA GLU A 49 0.81 1.35 8.29
C GLU A 49 0.36 -0.04 7.81
N LEU A 50 1.30 -0.89 7.36
CA LEU A 50 0.98 -2.24 6.92
C LEU A 50 0.52 -3.16 8.06
N VAL A 51 1.13 -3.07 9.25
CA VAL A 51 0.66 -3.80 10.43
C VAL A 51 -0.76 -3.36 10.78
N HIS A 52 -1.01 -2.04 10.80
CA HIS A 52 -2.33 -1.50 11.07
C HIS A 52 -3.37 -2.01 10.07
N GLU A 53 -3.09 -1.88 8.77
CA GLU A 53 -4.04 -2.24 7.72
C GLU A 53 -4.23 -3.74 7.52
N LEU A 54 -3.22 -4.58 7.77
CA LEU A 54 -3.28 -6.01 7.45
C LEU A 54 -3.47 -6.92 8.67
N LEU A 55 -3.04 -6.49 9.86
CA LEU A 55 -3.05 -7.34 11.06
C LEU A 55 -3.98 -6.80 12.15
N GLU A 56 -4.20 -5.49 12.23
CA GLU A 56 -5.09 -4.88 13.23
C GLU A 56 -6.49 -4.60 12.68
N ARG A 57 -6.58 -4.24 11.40
CA ARG A 57 -7.84 -4.15 10.67
C ARG A 57 -8.13 -5.51 10.03
N ASP A 58 -9.38 -5.96 10.09
CA ASP A 58 -9.87 -7.19 9.46
C ASP A 58 -9.95 -7.01 7.93
N SER A 59 -8.78 -6.90 7.31
CA SER A 59 -8.64 -6.58 5.89
C SER A 59 -8.76 -7.84 5.04
N PRO A 60 -9.58 -7.84 3.98
CA PRO A 60 -9.71 -8.97 3.07
C PRO A 60 -8.49 -9.12 2.13
N ALA A 61 -7.43 -8.33 2.30
CA ALA A 61 -6.26 -8.38 1.44
C ALA A 61 -5.55 -9.75 1.53
N THR A 62 -5.32 -10.34 0.37
CA THR A 62 -4.59 -11.61 0.22
C THR A 62 -3.11 -11.37 -0.06
N HIS A 63 -2.78 -10.22 -0.67
CA HIS A 63 -1.43 -9.82 -0.98
C HIS A 63 -1.17 -8.35 -0.70
N PHE A 64 0.11 -8.00 -0.55
CA PHE A 64 0.57 -6.63 -0.41
C PHE A 64 1.92 -6.39 -1.10
N SER A 65 2.17 -5.15 -1.46
CA SER A 65 3.47 -4.64 -1.92
C SER A 65 3.73 -3.27 -1.30
N TRP A 66 4.99 -2.85 -1.30
CA TRP A 66 5.38 -1.52 -0.85
C TRP A 66 6.45 -0.92 -1.75
N GLU A 67 6.53 0.40 -1.72
CA GLU A 67 7.56 1.19 -2.37
C GLU A 67 8.10 2.25 -1.40
N ILE A 68 9.39 2.23 -1.09
CA ILE A 68 10.04 3.29 -0.31
C ILE A 68 10.17 4.53 -1.20
N THR A 69 9.69 5.68 -0.71
CA THR A 69 9.80 6.97 -1.41
C THR A 69 9.87 8.13 -0.41
N PHE A 70 10.50 9.23 -0.82
CA PHE A 70 10.58 10.46 -0.03
C PHE A 70 9.34 11.35 -0.16
N ASP A 71 8.51 11.12 -1.19
CA ASP A 71 7.22 11.81 -1.38
C ASP A 71 6.09 10.79 -1.57
N PRO A 72 5.61 10.16 -0.47
CA PRO A 72 4.52 9.20 -0.52
C PRO A 72 3.23 9.78 -1.13
N ALA A 73 2.96 11.06 -0.87
CA ALA A 73 1.72 11.70 -1.30
C ALA A 73 1.69 11.98 -2.81
N SER A 74 2.81 12.38 -3.41
CA SER A 74 2.88 12.44 -4.88
C SER A 74 2.78 11.04 -5.47
N ARG A 75 3.52 10.08 -4.91
CA ARG A 75 3.59 8.72 -5.47
C ARG A 75 2.25 7.97 -5.41
N SER A 76 1.49 8.12 -4.33
CA SER A 76 0.16 7.50 -4.20
C SER A 76 -0.81 8.05 -5.24
N ARG A 77 -0.79 9.36 -5.51
CA ARG A 77 -1.61 9.99 -6.55
C ARG A 77 -1.25 9.49 -7.95
N GLU A 78 0.04 9.30 -8.22
CA GLU A 78 0.50 8.71 -9.49
C GLU A 78 -0.06 7.30 -9.67
N LEU A 79 0.09 6.42 -8.67
CA LEU A 79 -0.43 5.05 -8.73
C LEU A 79 -1.94 5.01 -8.92
N LEU A 80 -2.68 5.88 -8.22
CA LEU A 80 -4.13 5.99 -8.37
C LEU A 80 -4.53 6.51 -9.76
N ALA A 81 -3.78 7.47 -10.31
CA ALA A 81 -4.02 7.98 -11.65
C ALA A 81 -3.75 6.93 -12.73
N GLU A 82 -2.64 6.18 -12.60
CA GLU A 82 -2.30 5.03 -13.45
C GLU A 82 -3.44 4.00 -13.44
N TYR A 83 -3.90 3.59 -12.26
CA TYR A 83 -5.03 2.66 -12.12
C TYR A 83 -6.33 3.19 -12.73
N LEU A 84 -6.67 4.45 -12.49
CA LEU A 84 -7.90 5.06 -13.01
C LEU A 84 -7.91 5.13 -14.54
N LEU A 85 -6.76 5.38 -15.17
CA LEU A 85 -6.62 5.40 -16.62
C LEU A 85 -6.90 4.03 -17.24
N GLU A 86 -6.44 2.96 -16.59
CA GLU A 86 -6.60 1.57 -17.04
C GLU A 86 -8.02 1.03 -16.75
N HIS A 87 -8.52 1.20 -15.53
CA HIS A 87 -9.73 0.54 -15.05
C HIS A 87 -11.00 1.41 -15.10
N ARG A 88 -10.87 2.73 -15.31
CA ARG A 88 -11.98 3.70 -15.34
C ARG A 88 -12.78 3.85 -14.03
N HIS A 89 -12.28 3.28 -12.95
CA HIS A 89 -12.76 3.50 -11.58
C HIS A 89 -11.56 3.50 -10.62
N PRO A 90 -11.66 4.13 -9.43
CA PRO A 90 -10.63 3.98 -8.40
C PRO A 90 -10.67 2.57 -7.78
N PRO A 91 -9.60 2.16 -7.07
CA PRO A 91 -9.64 0.96 -6.24
C PRO A 91 -10.78 1.05 -5.21
N ARG A 92 -11.40 -0.10 -4.88
CA ARG A 92 -12.63 -0.16 -4.08
C ARG A 92 -12.56 0.64 -2.78
N ARG A 93 -11.44 0.56 -2.07
CA ARG A 93 -11.24 1.24 -0.78
C ARG A 93 -10.72 2.68 -0.90
N ASN A 94 -10.29 3.12 -2.08
CA ASN A 94 -9.94 4.51 -2.34
C ASN A 94 -11.12 5.34 -2.89
N ALA A 95 -12.25 4.69 -3.21
CA ALA A 95 -13.42 5.34 -3.80
C ALA A 95 -14.25 6.20 -2.82
N GLY A 96 -13.97 6.14 -1.52
CA GLY A 96 -14.76 6.80 -0.47
C GLY A 96 -13.93 7.56 0.57
N ASP A 97 -12.65 7.82 0.28
CA ASP A 97 -11.70 8.56 1.13
C ASP A 97 -11.53 10.00 0.63
#